data_AF-A0A3F2V8A0-F1
#
_entry.id   AF-A0A3F2V8A0-F1
#
_cell.length_a   1.000
_cell.length_b   1.000
_cell.length_c   1.000
_cell.angle_alpha   90.00
_cell.angle_beta   90.00
_cell.angle_gamma   90.00
#
_symmetry.space_group_name_H-M   'P 1'
#
loop_
_entity.id
_entity.type
_entity.pdbx_description
1 polymer ?
#
loop_
_entity_poly.entity_id
_entity_poly.type
_entity_poly.pdbx_seq_one_letter_code
_entity_poly.pdbx_strand_id
1 'polypeptide(L)'
;MTESASFHKIPFLVPVGSGLNMKNTEVEGQNLDYEMYQYACKVSGKSPSQTEFEQGYQQGQFQFQKDKQLLLDLLETYKINVQFLAEEWLASNTKASAWGDTPLVAVCRLVLILNR
;
A
#
# COMPACT_ATOMS: atom_id res chain seq x y z
N MET A 1 53.37 -3.00 -33.58
CA MET A 1 52.97 -1.60 -33.33
C MET A 1 51.52 -1.51 -33.77
N THR A 2 50.50 -1.45 -32.92
CA THR A 2 50.43 -1.09 -31.50
C THR A 2 49.16 -1.72 -30.93
N GLU A 3 49.23 -2.27 -29.73
CA GLU A 3 48.09 -2.71 -28.92
C GLU A 3 47.14 -1.54 -28.59
N SER A 4 45.84 -1.81 -28.46
CA SER A 4 45.18 -1.65 -27.15
C SER A 4 43.74 -2.13 -27.16
N ALA A 5 43.43 -2.87 -26.11
CA ALA A 5 42.16 -3.51 -25.79
C ALA A 5 41.28 -2.63 -24.88
N SER A 6 40.06 -3.14 -24.67
CA SER A 6 39.20 -2.94 -23.50
C SER A 6 38.59 -1.56 -23.24
N PHE A 7 37.34 -1.41 -23.66
CA PHE A 7 36.39 -0.59 -22.91
C PHE A 7 36.03 -1.31 -21.61
N HIS A 8 36.64 -0.85 -20.53
CA HIS A 8 36.35 -1.26 -19.17
C HIS A 8 34.94 -0.80 -18.76
N LYS A 9 34.23 -1.71 -18.09
CA LYS A 9 33.02 -1.49 -17.30
C LYS A 9 33.15 -0.21 -16.46
N ILE A 10 32.23 0.73 -16.66
CA ILE A 10 32.02 1.82 -15.71
C ILE A 10 31.19 1.25 -14.54
N PRO A 11 31.67 1.34 -13.29
CA PRO A 11 31.00 0.74 -12.14
C PRO A 11 29.75 1.55 -11.78
N PHE A 12 28.65 0.83 -11.57
CA PHE A 12 27.45 1.31 -10.88
C PHE A 12 27.84 1.92 -9.54
N LEU A 13 27.62 3.22 -9.37
CA LEU A 13 27.61 3.89 -8.08
C LEU A 13 26.26 3.59 -7.41
N VAL A 14 26.26 2.59 -6.53
CA VAL A 14 25.18 2.33 -5.58
C VAL A 14 25.52 3.09 -4.28
N PRO A 15 24.66 3.96 -3.76
CA PRO A 15 24.81 4.45 -2.40
C PRO A 15 24.43 3.32 -1.43
N VAL A 16 25.36 2.94 -0.54
CA VAL A 16 25.16 1.99 0.55
C VAL A 16 24.71 2.75 1.81
N GLY A 17 23.63 2.26 2.42
CA GLY A 17 23.18 2.58 3.79
C GLY A 17 22.06 3.62 3.82
N SER A 18 20.79 3.27 4.06
CA SER A 18 20.33 2.73 5.34
C SER A 18 18.95 2.07 5.19
N GLY A 19 18.83 0.80 5.55
CA GLY A 19 17.56 0.17 5.95
C GLY A 19 16.43 0.11 4.92
N LEU A 20 16.64 -0.49 3.74
CA LEU A 20 15.52 -1.05 2.96
C LEU A 20 15.06 -2.34 3.64
N ASN A 21 14.26 -2.17 4.70
CA ASN A 21 13.60 -3.28 5.38
C ASN A 21 12.46 -3.76 4.48
N MET A 22 12.77 -4.82 3.71
CA MET A 22 11.87 -5.69 2.94
C MET A 22 10.91 -5.00 1.95
N LYS A 23 10.98 -5.43 0.69
CA LYS A 23 9.83 -5.41 -0.22
C LYS A 23 8.63 -6.06 0.51
N ASN A 24 7.80 -5.27 1.18
CA ASN A 24 6.39 -5.62 1.35
C ASN A 24 5.86 -5.70 -0.07
N THR A 25 5.67 -6.90 -0.60
CA THR A 25 4.79 -7.14 -1.74
C THR A 25 3.56 -6.28 -1.51
N GLU A 26 3.44 -5.20 -2.29
CA GLU A 26 2.49 -4.16 -1.97
C GLU A 26 1.09 -4.78 -2.04
N VAL A 27 0.39 -4.77 -0.91
CA VAL A 27 -0.89 -5.47 -0.82
C VAL A 27 -1.87 -4.75 -1.75
N GLU A 28 -2.45 -5.50 -2.69
CA GLU A 28 -3.29 -4.99 -3.78
C GLU A 28 -4.50 -5.87 -4.02
N GLY A 29 -5.45 -5.35 -4.80
CA GLY A 29 -6.55 -6.15 -5.30
C GLY A 29 -7.36 -6.75 -4.15
N GLN A 30 -7.80 -7.99 -4.33
CA GLN A 30 -8.60 -8.69 -3.33
C GLN A 30 -7.85 -8.92 -2.00
N ASN A 31 -6.52 -8.99 -2.00
CA ASN A 31 -5.74 -9.17 -0.77
C ASN A 31 -5.79 -7.90 0.09
N LEU A 32 -5.72 -6.72 -0.54
CA LEU A 32 -5.85 -5.44 0.19
C LEU A 32 -7.23 -5.31 0.80
N ASP A 33 -8.24 -5.68 0.02
CA ASP A 33 -9.63 -5.70 0.47
C ASP A 33 -9.85 -6.69 1.63
N TYR A 34 -9.16 -7.84 1.62
CA TYR A 34 -9.23 -8.80 2.72
C TYR A 34 -8.55 -8.29 4.00
N GLU A 35 -7.36 -7.70 3.92
CA GLU A 35 -6.71 -7.09 5.09
C GLU A 35 -7.57 -5.95 5.66
N MET A 36 -8.20 -5.15 4.80
CA MET A 36 -9.15 -4.11 5.22
C MET A 36 -10.41 -4.69 5.87
N TYR A 37 -10.94 -5.81 5.35
CA TYR A 37 -12.04 -6.54 5.99
C TYR A 37 -11.65 -7.02 7.39
N GLN A 38 -10.47 -7.62 7.54
CA GLN A 38 -9.97 -8.08 8.84
C GLN A 38 -9.83 -6.92 9.83
N TYR A 39 -9.31 -5.79 9.37
CA TYR A 39 -9.25 -4.56 10.16
C TYR A 39 -10.65 -4.05 10.54
N ALA A 40 -11.60 -4.01 9.60
CA ALA A 40 -12.98 -3.58 9.87
C ALA A 40 -13.67 -4.50 10.90
N CYS A 41 -13.47 -5.81 10.81
CA CYS A 41 -13.93 -6.78 11.79
C CYS A 41 -13.33 -6.49 13.17
N LYS A 42 -12.01 -6.29 13.26
CA LYS A 42 -11.31 -5.95 14.52
C LYS A 42 -11.91 -4.70 15.17
N VAL A 43 -12.09 -3.62 14.42
CA VAL A 43 -12.68 -2.37 14.93
C VAL A 43 -14.13 -2.54 15.35
N SER A 44 -14.88 -3.39 14.65
CA SER A 44 -16.29 -3.67 14.95
C SER A 44 -16.48 -4.74 16.04
N GLY A 45 -15.41 -5.28 16.64
CA GLY A 45 -15.50 -6.35 17.62
C GLY A 45 -15.99 -7.69 17.06
N LYS A 46 -15.86 -7.91 15.74
CA LYS A 46 -16.24 -9.16 15.07
C LYS A 46 -15.01 -9.99 14.74
N SER A 47 -15.17 -11.31 14.73
CA SER A 47 -14.13 -12.23 14.23
C SER A 47 -14.20 -12.30 12.70
N PRO A 48 -13.09 -12.08 11.98
CA PRO A 48 -13.08 -12.19 10.53
C PRO A 48 -13.27 -13.63 10.08
N SER A 49 -14.07 -13.84 9.02
CA SER A 49 -14.28 -15.13 8.38
C SER A 49 -13.89 -15.05 6.91
N GLN A 50 -12.97 -15.92 6.49
CA GLN A 50 -12.56 -16.00 5.09
C GLN A 50 -13.73 -16.37 4.18
N THR A 51 -14.58 -17.31 4.60
CA THR A 51 -15.77 -17.71 3.83
C THR A 51 -16.77 -16.57 3.68
N GLU A 52 -16.99 -15.78 4.74
CA GLU A 52 -17.86 -14.61 4.68
C GLU A 52 -17.31 -13.56 3.71
N PHE A 53 -16.01 -13.28 3.80
CA PHE A 53 -15.35 -12.36 2.89
C PHE A 53 -15.49 -12.81 1.44
N GLU A 54 -15.17 -14.07 1.11
CA GLU A 54 -15.23 -14.59 -0.25
C GLU A 54 -16.65 -14.51 -0.84
N GLN A 55 -17.66 -14.90 -0.05
CA GLN A 55 -19.07 -14.83 -0.46
C GLN A 55 -19.53 -13.38 -0.68
N GLY A 56 -19.21 -12.48 0.25
CA GLY A 56 -19.53 -11.07 0.11
C GLY A 56 -18.80 -10.42 -1.07
N TYR A 57 -17.52 -10.74 -1.27
CA TYR A 57 -16.70 -10.19 -2.34
C TYR A 57 -17.24 -10.54 -3.73
N GLN A 58 -17.70 -11.79 -3.91
CA GLN A 58 -18.39 -12.22 -5.13
C GLN A 58 -19.72 -11.48 -5.37
N GLN A 59 -20.38 -11.04 -4.31
CA GLN A 59 -21.61 -10.24 -4.37
C GLN A 59 -21.35 -8.72 -4.48
N GLY A 60 -20.09 -8.30 -4.63
CA GLY A 60 -19.71 -6.89 -4.71
C GLY A 60 -19.52 -6.18 -3.37
N GLN A 61 -19.62 -6.90 -2.25
CA GLN A 61 -19.31 -6.38 -0.91
C GLN A 61 -17.81 -6.42 -0.65
N PHE A 62 -17.34 -5.72 0.38
CA PHE A 62 -15.93 -5.73 0.81
C PHE A 62 -14.91 -5.31 -0.27
N GLN A 63 -15.34 -4.61 -1.33
CA GLN A 63 -14.45 -4.06 -2.36
C GLN A 63 -13.97 -2.66 -1.94
N PHE A 64 -13.29 -2.57 -0.80
CA PHE A 64 -12.91 -1.33 -0.15
C PHE A 64 -12.11 -0.40 -1.07
N GLN A 65 -11.20 -0.92 -1.89
CA GLN A 65 -10.41 -0.11 -2.83
C GLN A 65 -11.23 0.55 -3.97
N LYS A 66 -12.52 0.19 -4.11
CA LYS A 66 -13.44 0.79 -5.09
C LYS A 66 -14.49 1.69 -4.45
N ASP A 67 -14.61 1.67 -3.12
CA ASP A 67 -15.60 2.47 -2.40
C ASP A 67 -15.09 3.90 -2.20
N LYS A 68 -15.54 4.82 -3.07
CA LYS A 68 -15.14 6.23 -2.99
C LYS A 68 -15.60 6.92 -1.71
N GLN A 69 -16.68 6.44 -1.07
CA GLN A 69 -17.19 7.06 0.14
C GLN A 69 -16.28 6.76 1.32
N LEU A 70 -15.78 5.52 1.38
CA LEU A 70 -14.78 5.09 2.36
C LEU A 70 -13.53 5.99 2.39
N LEU A 71 -13.10 6.52 1.24
CA LEU A 71 -11.93 7.39 1.18
C LEU A 71 -12.06 8.57 2.16
N LEU A 72 -13.18 9.28 2.13
CA LEU A 72 -13.39 10.48 2.95
C LEU A 72 -13.40 10.13 4.45
N ASP A 73 -14.10 9.06 4.81
CA ASP A 73 -14.17 8.58 6.19
C ASP A 73 -12.78 8.24 6.74
N LEU A 74 -11.93 7.60 5.93
CA LEU A 74 -10.57 7.25 6.33
C LEU A 74 -9.66 8.47 6.45
N LEU A 75 -9.76 9.44 5.53
CA LEU A 75 -8.98 10.68 5.59
C LEU A 75 -9.26 11.46 6.88
N GLU A 76 -10.54 11.59 7.24
CA GLU A 76 -10.96 12.30 8.45
C GLU A 76 -10.55 11.55 9.71
N THR A 77 -10.85 10.25 9.78
CA THR A 77 -10.58 9.41 10.96
C THR A 77 -9.08 9.37 11.30
N TYR A 78 -8.22 9.26 10.27
CA TYR A 78 -6.78 9.05 10.45
C TYR A 78 -5.93 10.30 10.22
N LYS A 79 -6.55 11.43 9.89
CA LYS A 79 -5.88 12.69 9.54
C LYS A 79 -4.80 12.48 8.48
N ILE A 80 -5.19 11.84 7.38
CA ILE A 80 -4.29 11.47 6.28
C ILE A 80 -4.27 12.59 5.23
N ASN A 81 -3.08 12.94 4.78
CA ASN A 81 -2.85 13.76 3.60
C ASN A 81 -2.59 12.86 2.40
N VAL A 82 -3.21 13.17 1.26
CA VAL A 82 -3.02 12.47 0.00
C VAL A 82 -2.47 13.42 -1.05
N GLN A 83 -1.39 13.02 -1.72
CA GLN A 83 -0.69 13.82 -2.73
C GLN A 83 -0.38 12.94 -3.93
N PHE A 84 -0.44 13.51 -5.13
CA PHE A 84 0.03 12.84 -6.35
C PHE A 84 1.47 13.29 -6.63
N LEU A 85 2.41 12.36 -6.63
CA LEU A 85 3.85 12.61 -6.75
C LEU A 85 4.48 11.52 -7.61
N ALA A 86 5.34 11.90 -8.56
CA ALA A 86 6.07 10.96 -9.41
C ALA A 86 5.18 9.88 -10.09
N GLU A 87 4.01 10.29 -10.56
CA GLU A 87 3.01 9.42 -11.22
C GLU A 87 2.28 8.42 -10.30
N GLU A 88 2.47 8.52 -8.99
CA GLU A 88 1.83 7.67 -7.98
C GLU A 88 1.13 8.49 -6.89
N TRP A 89 0.27 7.85 -6.10
CA TRP A 89 -0.38 8.48 -4.95
C TRP A 89 0.34 8.16 -3.65
N LEU A 90 0.68 9.20 -2.90
CA LEU A 90 1.23 9.13 -1.56
C LEU A 90 0.15 9.46 -0.54
N ALA A 91 -0.17 8.50 0.34
CA ALA A 91 -0.91 8.74 1.56
C ALA A 91 0.08 8.87 2.73
N SER A 92 -0.07 9.88 3.58
CA SER A 92 0.82 10.09 4.72
C SER A 92 0.15 10.81 5.89
N ASN A 93 0.66 10.56 7.10
CA ASN A 93 0.40 11.40 8.26
C ASN A 93 1.70 11.56 9.08
N THR A 94 1.62 12.11 10.30
CA THR A 94 2.80 12.32 11.15
C THR A 94 3.52 11.04 11.60
N LYS A 95 2.91 9.86 11.40
CA LYS A 95 3.44 8.57 11.87
C LYS A 95 4.04 7.71 10.76
N ALA A 96 3.44 7.71 9.57
CA ALA A 96 3.84 6.82 8.47
C ALA A 96 3.36 7.33 7.11
N SER A 97 3.81 6.65 6.04
CA SER A 97 3.39 6.88 4.66
C SER A 97 3.26 5.57 3.88
N ALA A 98 2.40 5.57 2.86
CA ALA A 98 2.25 4.48 1.91
C ALA A 98 1.97 5.01 0.50
N TRP A 99 2.54 4.32 -0.50
CA TRP A 99 2.30 4.58 -1.91
C TRP A 99 1.17 3.71 -2.45
N GLY A 100 0.59 4.10 -3.58
CA GLY A 100 -0.33 3.27 -4.35
C GLY A 100 -0.76 3.90 -5.67
N ASP A 101 -1.25 3.06 -6.59
CA ASP A 101 -1.71 3.46 -7.92
C ASP A 101 -2.95 4.37 -7.90
N THR A 102 -3.72 4.31 -6.81
CA THR A 102 -4.90 5.15 -6.60
C THR A 102 -4.86 5.76 -5.20
N PRO A 103 -5.53 6.90 -4.97
CA PRO A 103 -5.53 7.54 -3.66
C PRO A 103 -6.08 6.60 -2.58
N LEU A 104 -7.09 5.79 -2.93
CA LEU A 104 -7.73 4.87 -1.98
C LEU A 104 -6.84 3.66 -1.66
N VAL A 105 -6.10 3.13 -2.65
CA VAL A 105 -5.10 2.08 -2.39
C VAL A 105 -4.01 2.58 -1.43
N ALA A 106 -3.47 3.78 -1.68
CA ALA A 106 -2.47 4.38 -0.81
C ALA A 106 -3.00 4.58 0.63
N VAL A 107 -4.24 5.08 0.77
CA VAL A 107 -4.90 5.29 2.07
C VAL A 107 -5.15 3.96 2.80
N CYS A 108 -5.70 2.95 2.14
CA CYS A 108 -5.93 1.63 2.75
C CYS A 108 -4.63 1.01 3.26
N ARG A 109 -3.56 1.05 2.46
CA ARG A 109 -2.23 0.57 2.87
C ARG A 109 -1.71 1.32 4.10
N LEU A 110 -1.86 2.66 4.13
CA LEU A 110 -1.46 3.45 5.30
C LEU A 110 -2.27 3.07 6.54
N VAL A 111 -3.59 2.91 6.43
CA VAL A 111 -4.45 2.51 7.56
C VAL A 111 -3.99 1.17 8.14
N LEU A 112 -3.65 0.20 7.29
CA LEU A 112 -3.12 -1.09 7.74
C LEU A 112 -1.77 -0.93 8.45
N ILE A 113 -0.85 -0.11 7.93
CA ILE A 113 0.43 0.19 8.59
C ILE A 113 0.21 0.79 9.99
N LEU A 114 -0.76 1.70 10.12
CA LEU A 114 -1.05 2.38 11.39
C LEU A 114 -1.70 1.47 12.46
N ASN A 115 -2.26 0.32 12.06
CA ASN A 115 -3.10 -0.54 12.91
C ASN A 115 -2.59 -1.98 13.05
N ARG A 116 -1.37 -2.25 12.56
CA ARG A 116 -0.63 -3.49 12.81
C ARG A 116 -0.11 -3.56 14.24
#